data_AF-A0A0M3JMG7-F1
#
_entry.id   AF-A0A0M3JMG7-F1
#
_cell.length_a   1.000
_cell.length_b   1.000
_cell.length_c   1.000
_cell.angle_alpha   90.00
_cell.angle_beta   90.00
_cell.angle_gamma   90.00
#
_symmetry.space_group_name_H-M   'P 1'
#
loop_
_entity.id
_entity.type
_entity.pdbx_description
1 polymer ?
#
loop_
_entity_poly.entity_id
_entity_poly.type
_entity_poly.pdbx_seq_one_letter_code
_entity_poly.pdbx_strand_id
1 'polypeptide(L)'
;MTVSTLMIGFFFEGYANVRSLDFTRLLGSGVLHTKFWIVDSRHVYVGSANMDWKSLTEVKELGYLLWNCSCLARELSKIFTAYWRLGAAGARIPSKWPLSLKTTFNFTHPLRMTINDRRAYAFVS
;
A
#
# COMPACT_ATOMS: atom_id res chain seq x y z
N MET A 1 -4.35 5.15 23.95
CA MET A 1 -3.48 4.37 23.05
C MET A 1 -3.52 5.02 21.67
N THR A 2 -2.45 5.69 21.27
CA THR A 2 -2.30 6.18 19.89
C THR A 2 -1.83 5.00 19.06
N VAL A 3 -2.68 4.46 18.17
CA VAL A 3 -2.25 3.40 17.25
C VAL A 3 -1.47 4.05 16.12
N SER A 4 -0.15 4.14 16.27
CA SER A 4 0.73 4.61 15.20
C SER A 4 0.85 3.53 14.14
N THR A 5 0.11 3.65 13.03
CA THR A 5 0.33 2.76 11.89
C THR A 5 1.63 3.11 11.20
N LEU A 6 2.43 2.09 10.91
CA LEU A 6 3.81 2.20 10.48
C LEU A 6 3.95 1.79 9.00
N MET A 7 4.72 2.57 8.24
CA MET A 7 5.15 2.22 6.88
C MET A 7 6.66 2.11 6.84
N ILE A 8 7.15 1.11 6.13
CA ILE A 8 8.58 0.82 5.99
C ILE A 8 8.92 0.87 4.50
N GLY A 9 9.98 1.61 4.16
CA GLY A 9 10.60 1.61 2.85
C GLY A 9 12.08 1.26 2.96
N PHE A 10 12.54 0.32 2.14
CA PHE A 10 13.96 -0.01 2.02
C PHE A 10 14.49 0.67 0.76
N PHE A 11 15.46 1.57 0.92
CA PHE A 11 16.10 2.31 -0.17
C PHE A 11 17.60 1.96 -0.23
N PHE A 12 18.25 2.27 -1.35
CA PHE A 12 19.59 1.83 -1.78
C PHE A 12 20.76 1.90 -0.76
N GLU A 13 20.57 2.48 0.42
CA GLU A 13 21.59 2.67 1.46
C GLU A 13 21.58 1.62 2.58
N GLY A 14 20.86 0.50 2.43
CA GLY A 14 20.90 -0.61 3.39
C GLY A 14 20.18 -0.36 4.73
N TYR A 15 19.52 0.79 4.89
CA TYR A 15 18.70 1.13 6.05
C TYR A 15 17.21 1.13 5.73
N ALA A 16 16.40 0.72 6.72
CA ALA A 16 14.96 0.87 6.68
C ALA A 16 14.59 2.32 7.02
N ASN A 17 13.84 2.99 6.14
CA ASN A 17 13.21 4.26 6.47
C ASN A 17 11.78 3.99 6.95
N VAL A 18 11.42 4.58 8.07
CA VAL A 18 10.14 4.34 8.73
C VAL A 18 9.37 5.65 8.84
N ARG A 19 8.09 5.62 8.49
CA ARG A 19 7.17 6.76 8.69
C ARG A 19 5.89 6.31 9.35
N SER A 20 5.44 7.10 10.31
CA SER A 20 4.14 6.94 10.95
C SER A 20 3.14 7.96 10.41
N LEU A 21 1.89 7.54 10.27
CA LEU A 21 0.80 8.43 9.89
C LEU A 21 -0.01 8.86 11.11
N ASP A 22 -0.11 10.17 11.29
CA ASP A 22 -0.94 10.77 12.33
C ASP A 22 -2.32 11.14 11.76
N PHE A 23 -3.24 10.18 11.80
CA PHE A 23 -4.61 10.37 11.35
C PHE A 23 -5.40 11.34 12.22
N THR A 24 -5.12 11.41 13.52
CA THR A 24 -5.76 12.36 14.42
C THR A 24 -5.44 13.79 13.99
N ARG A 25 -4.19 14.09 13.66
CA ARG A 25 -3.80 15.41 13.14
C ARG A 25 -4.33 15.68 11.73
N LEU A 26 -4.37 14.66 10.86
CA LEU A 26 -4.76 14.83 9.45
C LEU A 26 -6.28 14.89 9.24
N LEU A 27 -7.06 14.14 10.02
CA LEU A 27 -8.51 13.92 9.81
C LEU A 27 -9.33 14.02 11.10
N GLY A 28 -8.73 14.32 12.25
CA GLY A 28 -9.39 14.35 13.56
C GLY A 28 -9.55 12.99 14.23
N SER A 29 -9.52 11.90 13.46
CA SER A 29 -9.56 10.51 13.95
C SER A 29 -9.13 9.53 12.86
N GLY A 30 -8.95 8.25 13.23
CA GLY A 30 -8.72 7.15 12.28
C GLY A 30 -7.42 6.39 12.50
N VAL A 31 -7.27 5.28 11.77
CA VAL A 31 -6.09 4.41 11.76
C VAL A 31 -5.90 3.88 10.34
N LEU A 32 -4.65 3.73 9.88
CA LEU A 32 -4.40 3.08 8.60
C LEU A 32 -4.55 1.56 8.76
N HIS A 33 -5.44 0.97 7.96
CA HIS A 33 -5.74 -0.47 8.00
C HIS A 33 -5.29 -1.22 6.75
N THR A 34 -4.42 -0.62 5.94
CA THR A 34 -3.89 -1.24 4.71
C THR A 34 -2.72 -2.15 5.02
N LYS A 35 -2.69 -3.37 4.46
CA LYS A 35 -1.56 -4.30 4.56
C LYS A 35 -1.18 -4.81 3.16
N PHE A 36 -0.07 -4.30 2.64
CA PHE A 36 0.52 -4.78 1.39
C PHE A 36 2.03 -4.62 1.41
N TRP A 37 2.71 -5.39 0.56
CA TRP A 37 4.12 -5.22 0.23
C TRP A 37 4.30 -4.98 -1.26
N ILE A 38 5.31 -4.19 -1.59
CA ILE A 38 5.80 -4.03 -2.95
C ILE A 38 7.29 -4.36 -2.91
N VAL A 39 7.71 -5.33 -3.72
CA VAL A 39 9.11 -5.75 -3.82
C VAL A 39 9.60 -5.48 -5.24
N ASP A 40 10.72 -4.76 -5.35
CA ASP A 40 11.39 -4.41 -6.61
C ASP A 40 10.47 -3.77 -7.67
N SER A 41 9.44 -3.06 -7.22
CA SER A 41 8.39 -2.49 -8.09
C SER A 41 7.75 -3.51 -9.04
N ARG A 42 7.74 -4.79 -8.65
CA ARG A 42 7.36 -5.91 -9.52
C ARG A 42 6.47 -6.94 -8.85
N HIS A 43 6.74 -7.27 -7.60
CA HIS A 43 5.99 -8.28 -6.85
C HIS A 43 5.14 -7.59 -5.79
N VAL A 44 3.93 -8.10 -5.58
CA VAL A 44 2.97 -7.52 -4.65
C VAL A 44 2.41 -8.60 -3.74
N TYR A 45 2.36 -8.33 -2.44
CA TYR A 45 1.47 -9.00 -1.52
C TYR A 45 0.37 -8.03 -1.11
N VAL A 46 -0.89 -8.45 -1.09
CA VAL A 46 -2.01 -7.68 -0.50
C VAL A 46 -2.93 -8.64 0.23
N GLY A 47 -3.30 -8.34 1.46
CA GLY A 47 -4.10 -9.27 2.26
C GLY A 47 -4.47 -8.76 3.64
N SER A 48 -4.88 -9.68 4.50
CA SER A 48 -5.27 -9.42 5.88
C SER A 48 -4.10 -9.46 6.88
N ALA A 49 -2.98 -10.11 6.52
CA ALA A 49 -1.86 -10.30 7.43
C ALA A 49 -1.27 -8.97 7.91
N ASN A 50 -1.24 -8.79 9.23
CA ASN A 50 -0.44 -7.74 9.85
C ASN A 50 1.06 -8.07 9.72
N MET A 51 1.89 -7.05 9.90
CA MET A 51 3.34 -7.17 9.80
C MET A 51 3.97 -7.54 11.14
N ASP A 52 3.42 -8.57 11.77
CA ASP A 52 3.91 -9.13 13.02
C ASP A 52 4.04 -10.65 12.90
N TRP A 53 4.93 -11.21 13.72
CA TRP A 53 5.26 -12.63 13.68
C TRP A 53 4.03 -13.53 13.87
N LYS A 54 3.03 -13.09 14.65
CA LYS A 54 1.82 -13.88 14.93
C LYS A 54 0.93 -13.96 13.70
N SER A 55 0.69 -12.84 13.00
CA SER A 55 -0.02 -12.85 11.71
C SER A 55 0.71 -13.65 10.63
N LEU A 56 2.05 -13.72 10.68
CA LEU A 56 2.84 -14.45 9.69
C LEU A 56 3.01 -15.95 9.97
N THR A 57 2.73 -16.43 11.18
CA THR A 57 3.02 -17.82 11.57
C THR A 57 1.86 -18.56 12.24
N GLU A 58 0.99 -17.87 12.97
CA GLU A 58 -0.03 -18.50 13.81
C GLU A 58 -1.47 -18.15 13.42
N VAL A 59 -1.71 -16.95 12.88
CA VAL A 59 -3.05 -16.52 12.46
C VAL A 59 -3.33 -17.00 11.04
N LYS A 60 -4.56 -17.44 10.81
CA LYS A 60 -5.04 -17.77 9.46
C LYS A 60 -5.37 -16.47 8.72
N GLU A 61 -4.42 -16.03 7.92
CA GLU A 61 -4.56 -14.84 7.08
C GLU A 61 -4.91 -15.22 5.64
N LEU A 62 -5.56 -14.30 4.92
CA LEU A 62 -5.88 -14.43 3.50
C LEU A 62 -5.25 -13.28 2.71
N GLY A 63 -4.66 -13.59 1.57
CA GLY A 63 -4.11 -12.57 0.68
C GLY A 63 -3.78 -13.11 -0.70
N TYR A 64 -3.45 -12.17 -1.58
CA TYR A 64 -2.95 -12.45 -2.92
C TYR A 64 -1.46 -12.12 -2.97
N LEU A 65 -0.66 -13.10 -3.38
CA LEU A 65 0.71 -12.89 -3.82
C LEU A 65 0.72 -12.84 -5.34
N LEU A 66 1.04 -11.66 -5.89
CA LEU A 66 1.06 -11.40 -7.32
C LEU A 66 2.51 -11.30 -7.76
N TRP A 67 2.96 -12.32 -8.47
CA TRP A 67 4.32 -12.42 -8.96
C TRP A 67 4.46 -11.80 -10.35
N ASN A 68 5.55 -11.05 -10.58
CA ASN A 68 5.83 -10.44 -11.89
C ASN A 68 4.69 -9.55 -12.43
N CYS A 69 4.06 -8.77 -11.56
CA CYS A 69 2.93 -7.90 -11.88
C CYS A 69 3.32 -6.42 -11.69
N SER A 70 4.27 -5.94 -12.51
CA SER A 70 4.79 -4.57 -12.43
C SER A 70 3.72 -3.51 -12.67
N CYS A 71 2.70 -3.82 -13.48
CA CYS A 71 1.57 -2.93 -13.71
C CYS A 71 0.79 -2.64 -12.42
N LEU A 72 0.46 -3.66 -11.62
CA LEU A 72 -0.24 -3.46 -10.35
C LEU A 72 0.69 -2.92 -9.26
N ALA A 73 1.96 -3.36 -9.24
CA ALA A 73 2.97 -2.83 -8.33
C ALA A 73 3.12 -1.30 -8.48
N ARG A 74 3.09 -0.79 -9.72
CA ARG A 74 3.12 0.64 -10.01
C ARG A 74 1.87 1.36 -9.48
N GLU A 75 0.69 0.76 -9.57
CA GLU A 75 -0.52 1.37 -9.02
C GLU A 75 -0.50 1.42 -7.50
N LEU A 76 -0.12 0.32 -6.83
CA LEU A 76 0.03 0.30 -5.36
C LEU A 76 1.13 1.24 -4.87
N SER A 77 2.19 1.44 -5.66
CA SER A 77 3.26 2.41 -5.35
C SER A 77 2.72 3.83 -5.26
N LYS A 78 1.64 4.17 -5.98
CA LYS A 78 0.98 5.49 -5.86
C LYS A 78 0.31 5.63 -4.49
N ILE A 79 -0.35 4.59 -3.99
CA ILE A 79 -0.94 4.55 -2.65
C ILE A 79 0.16 4.68 -1.58
N PHE A 80 1.24 3.87 -1.70
CA PHE A 80 2.39 3.98 -0.82
C PHE A 80 2.96 5.39 -0.81
N THR A 81 3.14 6.00 -1.99
CA THR A 81 3.67 7.36 -2.11
C THR A 81 2.76 8.40 -1.47
N ALA A 82 1.44 8.27 -1.61
CA ALA A 82 0.48 9.17 -0.96
C ALA A 82 0.63 9.11 0.57
N TYR A 83 0.65 7.90 1.13
CA TYR A 83 0.87 7.71 2.57
C TYR A 83 2.25 8.21 3.01
N TRP A 84 3.30 7.90 2.26
CA TRP A 84 4.67 8.33 2.54
C TRP A 84 4.79 9.86 2.64
N ARG A 85 4.13 10.58 1.73
CA ARG A 85 4.06 12.05 1.75
C ARG A 85 3.31 12.57 2.97
N LEU A 86 2.18 11.94 3.33
CA LEU A 86 1.40 12.34 4.51
C LEU A 86 2.08 12.01 5.84
N GLY A 87 2.98 11.03 5.85
CA GLY A 87 3.82 10.71 7.02
C GLY A 87 4.98 11.68 7.24
N ALA A 88 5.19 12.67 6.38
CA ALA A 88 6.20 13.70 6.59
C ALA A 88 5.76 14.71 7.67
N ALA A 89 6.73 15.25 8.41
CA ALA A 89 6.47 16.29 9.41
C ALA A 89 5.76 17.50 8.77
N GLY A 90 4.67 17.95 9.39
CA GLY A 90 3.88 19.09 8.90
C GLY A 90 3.06 18.83 7.63
N ALA A 91 3.03 17.60 7.11
CA ALA A 91 2.25 17.28 5.91
C ALA A 91 0.75 17.57 6.11
N ARG A 92 0.06 17.99 5.04
CA ARG A 92 -1.38 18.23 5.02
C ARG A 92 -2.00 17.48 3.86
N ILE A 93 -3.27 17.11 4.00
CA ILE A 93 -4.03 16.52 2.90
C ILE A 93 -4.26 17.63 1.87
N PRO A 94 -3.79 17.45 0.62
CA PRO A 94 -3.99 18.45 -0.40
C PRO A 94 -5.47 18.46 -0.85
N SER A 95 -5.96 19.62 -1.28
CA SER A 95 -7.31 19.72 -1.88
C SER A 95 -7.43 18.93 -3.18
N LYS A 96 -6.32 18.76 -3.91
CA LYS A 96 -6.20 17.90 -5.09
C LYS A 96 -4.88 17.15 -5.05
N TRP A 97 -4.95 15.83 -5.24
CA TRP A 97 -3.75 15.01 -5.41
C TRP A 97 -3.07 15.29 -6.76
N PRO A 98 -1.73 15.21 -6.83
CA PRO A 98 -1.01 15.42 -8.08
C PRO A 98 -1.34 14.32 -9.09
N LEU A 99 -1.34 14.68 -10.37
CA LEU A 99 -1.64 13.76 -11.47
C LEU A 99 -0.71 12.53 -11.49
N SER A 100 0.51 12.64 -10.94
CA SER A 100 1.45 11.53 -10.81
C SER A 100 0.94 10.38 -9.93
N LEU A 101 0.00 10.66 -9.02
CA LEU A 101 -0.61 9.65 -8.13
C LEU A 101 -1.96 9.16 -8.66
N LYS A 102 -2.43 9.67 -9.80
CA LYS A 102 -3.67 9.19 -10.42
C LYS A 102 -3.49 7.74 -10.88
N THR A 103 -4.43 6.87 -10.53
CA THR A 103 -4.42 5.49 -10.99
C THR A 103 -4.85 5.39 -12.45
N THR A 104 -4.18 4.52 -13.20
CA THR A 104 -4.50 4.22 -14.60
C THR A 104 -5.69 3.28 -14.66
N PHE A 105 -5.75 2.32 -13.74
CA PHE A 105 -6.84 1.36 -13.64
C PHE A 105 -7.82 1.79 -12.56
N ASN A 106 -9.11 1.67 -12.84
CA ASN A 106 -10.18 2.06 -11.94
C ASN A 106 -11.41 1.16 -12.13
N PHE A 107 -12.49 1.46 -11.42
CA PHE A 107 -13.71 0.66 -11.47
C PHE A 107 -14.31 0.50 -12.88
N THR A 108 -14.26 1.54 -13.73
CA THR A 108 -14.81 1.48 -15.10
C THR A 108 -13.81 0.92 -16.11
N HIS A 109 -12.52 1.04 -15.82
CA HIS A 109 -11.42 0.55 -16.67
C HIS A 109 -10.43 -0.28 -15.84
N PRO A 110 -10.80 -1.52 -15.44
CA PRO A 110 -9.95 -2.35 -14.59
C PRO A 110 -8.79 -2.97 -15.39
N LEU A 111 -7.69 -3.25 -14.69
CA LEU A 111 -6.59 -4.04 -15.21
C LEU A 111 -7.07 -5.46 -15.48
N ARG A 112 -6.98 -5.89 -16.73
CA ARG A 112 -7.23 -7.29 -17.13
C ARG A 112 -5.97 -8.09 -16.86
N MET A 113 -6.09 -9.13 -16.05
CA MET A 113 -4.97 -10.01 -15.71
C MET A 113 -5.45 -11.44 -15.52
N THR A 114 -4.52 -12.32 -15.18
CA THR A 114 -4.79 -13.72 -14.90
C THR A 114 -4.24 -14.05 -13.52
N ILE A 115 -5.05 -14.69 -12.68
CA ILE A 115 -4.66 -15.23 -11.38
C ILE A 115 -4.90 -16.73 -11.43
N ASN A 116 -3.84 -17.53 -11.28
CA ASN A 116 -3.88 -19.00 -11.38
C ASN A 116 -4.63 -19.48 -12.64
N ASP A 117 -4.23 -18.97 -13.80
CA ASP A 117 -4.81 -19.27 -15.13
C ASP A 117 -6.29 -18.89 -15.32
N ARG A 118 -6.88 -18.16 -14.36
CA ARG A 118 -8.24 -17.62 -14.46
C ARG A 118 -8.21 -16.13 -14.72
N ARG A 119 -9.04 -15.69 -15.69
CA ARG A 119 -9.21 -14.27 -15.99
C ARG A 119 -9.73 -13.54 -14.75
N ALA A 120 -9.07 -12.43 -14.43
CA ALA A 120 -9.40 -11.56 -13.32
C ALA A 120 -9.32 -10.10 -13.76
N TYR A 121 -10.05 -9.26 -13.03
CA TYR A 121 -10.04 -7.81 -13.19
C TYR A 121 -9.62 -7.19 -11.87
N ALA A 122 -8.64 -6.29 -11.89
CA ALA A 122 -8.11 -5.65 -10.69
C ALA A 122 -8.00 -4.14 -10.88
N PHE A 123 -8.23 -3.39 -9.80
CA PHE A 123 -7.85 -1.99 -9.71
C PHE A 123 -7.56 -1.67 -8.24
N VAL A 124 -6.86 -0.57 -8.00
CA VAL A 124 -6.66 -0.01 -6.66
C VAL A 124 -7.08 1.45 -6.70
N SER A 125 -7.72 1.92 -5.64
CA SER A 125 -8.29 3.26 -5.53
C SER A 125 -8.16 3.77 -4.12
#